data_AF-A0A967WXV7-F1
#
_entry.id   AF-A0A967WXV7-F1
#
_cell.length_a   1.000
_cell.length_b   1.000
_cell.length_c   1.000
_cell.angle_alpha   90.00
_cell.angle_beta   90.00
_cell.angle_gamma   90.00
#
_symmetry.space_group_name_H-M   'P 1'
#
loop_
_entity.id
_entity.type
_entity.pdbx_description
1 polymer ?
#
loop_
_entity_poly.entity_id
_entity_poly.type
_entity_poly.pdbx_seq_one_letter_code
_entity_poly.pdbx_strand_id
1 'polypeptide(L)' 'HPFRAKGAEAALGGSTLDENTIAAAAAAASEECDPFTDSIASEWYRRKMVSVYVSRALTQLAGEEE' A
#
# COMPACT_ATOMS: atom_id res chain seq x y z
N HIS A 1 -10.48 -0.17 -10.97
CA HIS A 1 -11.68 0.15 -10.16
C HIS A 1 -11.27 0.39 -8.71
N PRO A 2 -12.02 1.15 -7.91
CA PRO A 2 -11.80 1.21 -6.47
C PRO A 2 -11.93 -0.19 -5.87
N PHE A 3 -11.04 -0.55 -4.96
CA PHE A 3 -11.08 -1.81 -4.24
C PHE A 3 -10.64 -1.59 -2.79
N ARG A 4 -10.97 -2.55 -1.92
CA ARG A 4 -10.56 -2.56 -0.52
C ARG A 4 -9.46 -3.61 -0.34
N ALA A 5 -8.28 -3.19 0.13
CA ALA A 5 -7.12 -4.05 0.31
C ALA A 5 -7.20 -4.79 1.65
N LYS A 6 -7.85 -5.96 1.67
CA LYS A 6 -8.18 -6.69 2.92
C LYS A 6 -6.96 -7.29 3.60
N GLY A 7 -5.97 -7.75 2.85
CA GLY A 7 -4.72 -8.27 3.41
C GLY A 7 -3.85 -7.15 3.98
N ALA A 8 -3.91 -5.94 3.39
CA ALA A 8 -3.28 -4.77 3.99
C ALA A 8 -3.91 -4.45 5.36
N GLU A 9 -5.25 -4.48 5.46
CA GLU A 9 -5.96 -4.31 6.73
C GLU A 9 -5.61 -5.41 7.74
N ALA A 10 -5.50 -6.66 7.30
CA ALA A 10 -5.13 -7.79 8.15
C ALA A 10 -3.69 -7.65 8.70
N ALA A 11 -2.76 -7.11 7.92
CA ALA A 11 -1.39 -6.85 8.36
C ALA A 11 -1.32 -5.77 9.46
N LEU A 12 -2.24 -4.80 9.42
CA LEU A 12 -2.32 -3.70 10.39
C LEU A 12 -3.14 -4.06 11.64
N GLY A 13 -4.12 -4.95 11.52
CA GLY A 13 -5.07 -5.27 12.59
C GLY A 13 -4.40 -5.80 13.85
N GLY A 14 -4.38 -4.98 14.91
CA GLY A 14 -3.81 -5.36 16.21
C GLY A 14 -2.28 -5.25 16.30
N SER A 15 -1.62 -4.80 15.23
CA SER A 15 -0.18 -4.58 15.18
C SER A 15 0.19 -3.16 15.63
N THR A 16 1.39 -2.98 16.17
CA THR A 16 1.99 -1.64 16.33
C THR A 16 2.25 -1.05 14.95
N LEU A 17 1.88 0.21 14.73
CA LEU A 17 2.17 0.90 13.46
C LEU A 17 3.65 1.30 13.42
N ASP A 18 4.48 0.47 12.80
CA ASP A 18 5.93 0.61 12.67
C ASP A 18 6.39 0.32 11.23
N GLU A 19 7.67 0.55 10.93
CA GLU A 19 8.23 0.35 9.58
C GLU A 19 7.92 -1.05 8.98
N ASN A 20 7.96 -2.10 9.81
CA ASN A 20 7.75 -3.48 9.36
C ASN A 20 6.29 -3.74 8.97
N THR A 21 5.36 -3.32 9.82
CA THR A 21 3.92 -3.49 9.59
C THR A 21 3.44 -2.61 8.44
N ILE A 22 4.01 -1.41 8.31
CA ILE A 22 3.79 -0.51 7.16
C ILE A 22 4.26 -1.18 5.86
N ALA A 23 5.47 -1.74 5.85
CA ALA A 23 6.01 -2.44 4.68
C ALA A 23 5.14 -3.66 4.30
N ALA A 24 4.70 -4.44 5.29
CA ALA A 24 3.82 -5.60 5.06
C ALA A 24 2.45 -5.17 4.48
N ALA A 25 1.84 -4.13 5.04
CA ALA A 25 0.55 -3.62 4.55
C ALA A 25 0.66 -3.07 3.12
N ALA A 26 1.73 -2.34 2.83
CA ALA A 26 1.99 -1.81 1.49
C ALA A 26 2.24 -2.90 0.45
N ALA A 27 2.97 -3.96 0.81
CA ALA A 27 3.19 -5.12 -0.06
C ALA A 27 1.86 -5.83 -0.36
N ALA A 28 1.06 -6.12 0.67
CA ALA A 28 -0.24 -6.77 0.51
C ALA A 28 -1.19 -5.95 -0.39
N ALA A 29 -1.26 -4.63 -0.21
CA ALA A 29 -2.07 -3.76 -1.07
C ALA A 29 -1.62 -3.80 -2.55
N SER A 30 -0.31 -3.85 -2.79
CA SER A 30 0.28 -3.96 -4.14
C SER A 30 -0.02 -5.33 -4.78
N GLU A 31 0.01 -6.40 -4.01
CA GLU A 31 -0.28 -7.75 -4.50
C GLU A 31 -1.76 -7.93 -4.85
N GLU A 32 -2.66 -7.38 -4.03
CA GLU A 32 -4.12 -7.47 -4.23
C GLU A 32 -4.66 -6.59 -5.34
N CYS A 33 -3.94 -5.54 -5.72
CA CYS A 33 -4.40 -4.64 -6.77
C CYS A 33 -4.29 -5.31 -8.15
N ASP A 34 -5.30 -5.04 -9.00
CA ASP A 34 -5.35 -5.49 -10.39
C ASP A 34 -5.57 -4.27 -11.33
N PRO A 35 -4.53 -3.45 -11.56
CA PRO A 35 -4.62 -2.27 -12.41
C PRO A 35 -4.42 -2.63 -13.89
N PHE A 36 -5.11 -1.94 -14.80
CA PHE A 36 -4.87 -2.08 -16.24
C PHE A 36 -3.74 -1.17 -16.73
N THR A 37 -3.15 -1.55 -17.87
CA THR A 37 -2.22 -0.69 -18.62
C THR A 37 -2.99 0.23 -19.56
N ASP A 38 -2.60 1.51 -19.64
CA ASP A 38 -3.09 2.46 -20.63
C ASP A 38 -1.99 3.41 -21.12
N SER A 39 -2.36 4.43 -21.89
CA SER A 39 -1.43 5.42 -22.44
C SER A 39 -0.74 6.30 -21.38
N ILE A 40 -1.22 6.29 -20.13
CA ILE A 40 -0.66 7.09 -19.04
C ILE A 40 0.35 6.27 -18.26
N ALA A 41 0.03 5.01 -17.96
CA ALA A 41 0.89 4.16 -17.15
C ALA A 41 0.64 2.66 -17.37
N SER A 42 1.71 1.88 -17.21
CA SER A 42 1.64 0.43 -17.18
C SER A 42 1.05 -0.11 -15.86
N GLU A 43 0.50 -1.32 -15.93
CA GLU A 43 0.11 -2.11 -14.76
C GLU A 43 1.25 -2.14 -13.73
N TRP A 44 2.46 -2.50 -14.17
CA TRP A 44 3.63 -2.59 -13.31
C TRP A 44 3.87 -1.30 -12.54
N TYR A 45 3.81 -0.15 -13.21
CA TYR A 45 4.03 1.14 -12.57
C TYR A 45 2.93 1.44 -11.56
N ARG A 46 1.67 1.24 -11.92
CA ARG A 46 0.53 1.43 -11.02
C ARG A 46 0.64 0.56 -9.78
N ARG A 47 0.96 -0.73 -9.96
CA ARG A 47 1.20 -1.69 -8.87
C ARG A 47 2.32 -1.22 -7.95
N LYS A 48 3.44 -0.77 -8.51
CA LYS A 48 4.56 -0.23 -7.73
C LYS A 48 4.15 1.00 -6.93
N MET A 49 3.36 1.89 -7.52
CA MET A 49 2.89 3.11 -6.85
C MET A 49 1.89 2.83 -5.72
N VAL A 50 1.10 1.76 -5.78
CA VAL A 50 0.22 1.36 -4.67
C VAL A 50 1.02 1.14 -3.38
N SER A 51 2.12 0.37 -3.46
CA SER A 51 3.00 0.16 -2.31
C SER A 51 3.58 1.48 -1.79
N VAL A 52 4.04 2.37 -2.68
CA VAL A 52 4.59 3.69 -2.30
C VAL A 52 3.57 4.55 -1.58
N TYR A 53 2.35 4.67 -2.11
CA TYR A 53 1.32 5.52 -1.52
C TYR A 53 0.80 4.98 -0.19
N VAL A 54 0.63 3.65 -0.07
CA VAL A 54 0.23 3.03 1.19
C VAL A 54 1.31 3.24 2.26
N SER A 55 2.59 3.00 1.94
CA SER A 55 3.68 3.25 2.90
C SER A 55 3.69 4.71 3.36
N ARG A 56 3.65 5.67 2.44
CA ARG A 56 3.66 7.10 2.79
C ARG A 56 2.49 7.51 3.67
N ALA A 57 1.28 7.06 3.34
CA ALA A 57 0.09 7.39 4.11
C ALA A 57 0.19 6.83 5.55
N LEU A 58 0.70 5.62 5.71
CA LEU A 58 0.84 5.00 7.03
C LEU A 58 2.00 5.59 7.84
N THR A 59 3.14 5.89 7.22
CA THR A 59 4.26 6.59 7.86
C THR A 59 3.82 7.96 8.38
N GLN A 60 3.04 8.70 7.58
CA GLN A 60 2.46 9.97 8.03
C GLN A 60 1.57 9.80 9.26
N LEU A 61 0.76 8.72 9.32
CA LEU A 61 -0.07 8.42 10.49
C LEU A 61 0.74 7.98 11.71
N ALA A 62 1.91 7.38 11.51
CA ALA A 62 2.82 7.00 12.58
C ALA A 62 3.50 8.22 13.26
N GLY A 63 3.34 9.43 12.70
CA GLY A 63 4.00 10.64 13.20
C GLY A 63 5.49 10.69 12.85
N GLU A 64 5.94 9.84 11.94
CA GLU A 64 7.27 9.85 11.33
C GLU A 64 7.26 10.85 10.16
N GLU A 65 7.10 12.13 10.47
CA GLU A 65 7.38 13.21 9.51
C GLU A 65 8.84 13.65 9.69
N GLU A 66 9.57 13.75 8.58
CA GLU A 66 10.76 14.58 8.43
C GLU A 66 10.34 15.98 7.95
#